data_AF-A0A7V6X3G6-F1
#
_entry.id   AF-A0A7V6X3G6-F1
#
_cell.length_a   1.000
_cell.length_b   1.000
_cell.length_c   1.000
_cell.angle_alpha   90.00
_cell.angle_beta   90.00
_cell.angle_gamma   90.00
#
_symmetry.space_group_name_H-M   'P 1'
#
loop_
_entity.id
_entity.type
_entity.pdbx_description
1 polymer ?
#
loop_
_entity_poly.entity_id
_entity_poly.type
_entity_poly.pdbx_seq_one_letter_code
_entity_poly.pdbx_strand_id
1 'polypeptide(L)'
;MRIINQSIPEVAQVYKRQNELKKSDKIEKTAQQDEIKLSSEARFFNVAKSALQELPETREEKIAELREAIQSGTYDVNLEELAEKIWWECFA
;
A
#
# COMPACT_ATOMS: atom_id res chain seq x y z
N MET A 1 67.33 15.76 31.35
CA MET A 1 66.14 15.47 30.52
C MET A 1 65.71 14.03 30.84
N ARG A 2 64.59 13.81 31.56
CA ARG A 2 64.09 12.47 31.90
C ARG A 2 62.96 12.12 30.95
N ILE A 3 63.20 11.24 29.99
CA ILE A 3 62.14 10.68 29.14
C ILE A 3 61.60 9.45 29.86
N ILE A 4 60.35 9.54 30.31
CA ILE A 4 59.66 8.51 31.07
C ILE A 4 59.13 7.49 30.06
N ASN A 5 59.68 6.27 30.06
CA ASN A 5 59.20 5.18 29.20
C ASN A 5 57.93 4.57 29.79
N GLN A 6 56.78 5.18 29.50
CA GLN A 6 55.47 4.64 29.87
C GLN A 6 55.24 3.33 29.12
N SER A 7 54.86 2.28 29.86
CA SER A 7 54.74 0.94 29.31
C SER A 7 53.65 0.90 28.23
N ILE A 8 54.06 0.50 27.03
CA ILE A 8 53.20 0.26 25.85
C ILE A 8 51.92 -0.55 26.17
N PRO A 9 51.93 -1.59 27.05
CA PRO A 9 50.70 -2.36 27.32
C PRO A 9 49.58 -1.56 27.97
N GLU A 10 49.89 -0.58 28.84
CA GLU A 10 48.87 0.18 29.57
C GLU A 10 48.15 1.17 28.63
N VAL A 11 48.91 1.80 27.74
CA VAL A 11 48.39 2.70 26.69
C VAL A 11 47.48 1.93 25.73
N ALA A 12 47.87 0.73 25.31
CA ALA A 12 47.05 -0.11 24.43
C ALA A 12 45.68 -0.47 25.04
N GLN A 13 45.61 -0.66 26.35
CA GLN A 13 44.34 -0.93 27.04
C GLN A 13 43.42 0.29 27.07
N VAL A 14 43.96 1.49 27.26
CA VAL A 14 43.18 2.74 27.23
C VAL A 14 42.58 2.97 25.84
N TYR A 15 43.34 2.73 24.78
CA TYR A 15 42.83 2.83 23.40
C TYR A 15 41.73 1.80 23.09
N LYS A 16 41.86 0.56 23.57
CA LYS A 16 40.80 -0.46 23.41
C LYS A 16 39.52 -0.05 24.15
N ARG A 17 39.64 0.38 25.41
CA ARG A 17 38.51 0.82 26.23
C ARG A 17 37.78 2.02 25.60
N GLN A 18 38.53 2.96 25.03
CA GLN A 18 37.95 4.13 24.35
C GLN A 18 37.19 3.76 23.07
N ASN A 19 37.63 2.72 22.36
CA ASN A 19 36.91 2.19 21.19
C ASN A 19 35.66 1.37 21.58
N GLU A 20 35.68 0.69 22.72
CA GLU A 20 34.51 -0.02 23.26
C GLU A 20 33.44 0.96 23.75
N LEU A 21 33.83 2.05 24.41
CA LEU A 21 32.91 3.12 24.82
C LEU A 21 32.27 3.85 23.61
N LYS A 22 33.02 4.05 22.52
CA LYS A 22 32.45 4.59 21.26
C LYS A 22 31.50 3.61 20.56
N LYS A 23 31.64 2.29 20.79
CA LYS A 23 30.70 1.29 20.31
C LYS A 23 29.43 1.22 21.16
N SER A 24 29.52 1.50 22.47
CA SER A 24 28.34 1.56 23.34
C SER A 24 27.51 2.83 23.15
N ASP A 25 28.07 3.92 22.61
CA ASP A 25 27.29 5.11 22.19
C ASP A 25 26.62 4.94 20.81
N LYS A 26 26.95 3.88 20.08
CA LYS A 26 26.12 3.35 18.99
C LYS A 26 25.08 2.38 19.56
N ILE A 27 24.38 2.79 20.62
CA ILE A 27 22.99 2.34 20.75
C ILE A 27 22.33 2.87 19.49
N GLU A 28 22.04 1.94 18.59
CA GLU A 28 21.20 2.16 17.43
C GLU A 28 20.09 3.09 17.87
N LYS A 29 20.16 4.35 17.42
CA LYS A 29 18.95 5.13 17.23
C LYS A 29 18.20 4.30 16.21
N THR A 30 17.40 3.36 16.69
CA THR A 30 16.32 2.75 15.94
C THR A 30 15.59 3.96 15.43
N ALA A 31 15.84 4.30 14.16
CA ALA A 31 15.03 5.27 13.46
C ALA A 31 13.62 4.76 13.73
N GLN A 32 12.83 5.53 14.48
CA GLN A 32 11.43 5.25 14.66
C GLN A 32 10.91 5.14 13.25
N GLN A 33 10.73 3.91 12.76
CA GLN A 33 10.07 3.68 11.50
C GLN A 33 8.67 4.20 11.74
N ASP A 34 8.25 5.15 10.93
CA ASP A 34 6.89 5.63 10.95
C ASP A 34 5.97 4.42 10.75
N GLU A 35 5.33 3.99 11.83
CA GLU A 35 4.35 2.91 11.77
C GLU A 35 3.06 3.48 11.18
N ILE A 36 2.76 3.11 9.93
CA ILE A 36 1.48 3.42 9.32
C ILE A 36 0.42 2.52 9.95
N LYS A 37 -0.26 3.02 11.00
CA LYS A 37 -1.41 2.35 11.61
C LYS A 37 -2.65 2.59 10.75
N LEU A 38 -2.88 1.72 9.77
CA LEU A 38 -4.11 1.74 8.98
C LEU A 38 -5.31 1.47 9.88
N SER A 39 -6.31 2.36 9.85
CA SER A 39 -7.55 2.20 10.62
C SER A 39 -8.24 0.88 10.30
N SER A 40 -8.99 0.34 11.26
CA SER A 40 -9.80 -0.86 11.05
C SER A 40 -10.71 -0.71 9.85
N GLU A 41 -11.38 0.44 9.73
CA GLU A 41 -12.27 0.77 8.60
C GLU A 41 -11.55 0.71 7.24
N ALA A 42 -10.35 1.30 7.15
CA ALA A 42 -9.60 1.29 5.90
C ALA A 42 -9.14 -0.12 5.51
N ARG A 43 -8.89 -1.02 6.47
CA ARG A 43 -8.62 -2.43 6.18
C ARG A 43 -9.86 -3.12 5.60
N PHE A 44 -11.03 -2.91 6.21
CA PHE A 44 -12.28 -3.48 5.71
C PHE A 44 -12.61 -2.97 4.31
N PHE A 45 -12.43 -1.68 4.07
CA PHE A 45 -12.63 -1.09 2.75
C PHE A 45 -11.71 -1.71 1.68
N ASN A 46 -10.43 -1.92 1.99
CA ASN A 46 -9.50 -2.56 1.07
C ASN A 46 -9.91 -4.01 0.75
N VAL A 47 -10.31 -4.78 1.78
CA VAL A 47 -10.80 -6.16 1.58
C VAL A 47 -12.06 -6.19 0.71
N ALA A 48 -13.02 -5.31 1.01
CA ALA A 48 -14.25 -5.21 0.20
C ALA A 48 -13.95 -4.78 -1.24
N LYS A 49 -13.04 -3.84 -1.44
CA LYS A 49 -12.61 -3.38 -2.76
C LYS A 49 -11.92 -4.50 -3.55
N SER A 50 -11.03 -5.26 -2.91
CA SER A 50 -10.38 -6.41 -3.56
C SER A 50 -11.40 -7.48 -3.95
N ALA A 51 -12.37 -7.80 -3.07
CA ALA A 51 -13.43 -8.75 -3.39
C ALA A 51 -14.30 -8.28 -4.59
N LEU A 52 -14.55 -6.98 -4.72
CA LEU A 52 -15.25 -6.42 -5.88
C LEU A 52 -14.44 -6.53 -7.18
N GLN A 53 -13.10 -6.46 -7.10
CA GLN A 53 -12.22 -6.62 -8.27
C GLN A 53 -12.07 -8.07 -8.72
N GLU A 54 -12.23 -9.03 -7.80
CA GLU A 54 -12.21 -10.46 -8.12
C GLU A 54 -13.50 -10.94 -8.82
N LEU A 55 -14.58 -10.16 -8.70
CA LEU A 55 -15.79 -10.43 -9.46
C LEU A 55 -15.52 -10.21 -10.96
N PRO A 56 -16.07 -11.05 -11.83
CA PRO A 56 -15.93 -10.85 -13.27
C PRO A 56 -16.51 -9.48 -13.64
N GLU A 57 -15.71 -8.66 -14.33
CA GLU A 57 -16.13 -7.32 -14.78
C GLU A 57 -17.42 -7.39 -15.61
N THR A 58 -17.63 -8.53 -16.26
CA THR A 58 -18.77 -8.76 -17.15
C THR A 58 -19.70 -9.82 -16.57
N ARG A 59 -21.00 -9.49 -16.45
CA ARG A 59 -22.05 -10.44 -16.05
C ARG A 59 -22.54 -11.20 -17.27
N GLU A 60 -21.86 -12.29 -17.62
CA GLU A 60 -22.16 -13.10 -18.80
C GLU A 60 -23.62 -13.57 -18.86
N GLU A 61 -24.21 -13.95 -17.72
CA GLU A 61 -25.61 -14.35 -17.59
C GLU A 61 -26.56 -13.24 -18.05
N LYS A 62 -26.35 -12.00 -17.58
CA LYS A 62 -27.17 -10.85 -17.97
C LYS A 62 -27.00 -10.50 -19.44
N ILE A 63 -25.81 -10.72 -20.00
CA ILE A 63 -25.58 -10.52 -21.44
C ILE A 63 -26.33 -11.57 -22.26
N ALA A 64 -26.33 -12.83 -21.83
CA ALA A 64 -27.06 -13.89 -22.50
C ALA A 64 -28.58 -13.62 -22.51
N GLU A 65 -29.14 -13.24 -21.36
CA GLU A 65 -30.56 -12.85 -21.23
C GLU A 65 -30.92 -11.70 -22.17
N LEU A 66 -30.12 -10.62 -22.16
CA LEU A 66 -30.36 -9.47 -23.05
C LEU A 66 -30.24 -9.85 -24.53
N ARG A 67 -29.27 -10.70 -24.89
CA ARG A 67 -29.12 -11.19 -26.27
C ARG A 67 -30.35 -11.98 -26.71
N GLU A 68 -30.89 -12.83 -25.85
CA GLU A 68 -32.10 -13.60 -26.13
C GLU A 68 -33.32 -12.69 -26.28
N ALA A 69 -33.51 -11.71 -25.40
CA ALA A 69 -34.58 -10.71 -25.50
C ALA A 69 -34.51 -9.92 -26.82
N ILE A 70 -33.29 -9.58 -27.28
CA ILE A 70 -33.08 -8.90 -28.57
C ILE A 70 -33.42 -9.83 -29.74
N GLN A 71 -32.97 -11.09 -29.70
CA GLN A 71 -33.23 -12.06 -30.78
C GLN A 71 -34.72 -12.43 -30.90
N SER A 72 -35.41 -12.55 -29.78
CA SER A 72 -36.85 -12.82 -29.72
C SER A 72 -37.71 -11.58 -30.01
N GLY A 73 -37.10 -10.39 -30.09
CA GLY A 73 -37.78 -9.13 -30.37
C GLY A 73 -38.62 -8.59 -29.20
N THR A 74 -38.44 -9.14 -27.99
CA THR A 74 -39.14 -8.70 -26.76
C THR A 74 -38.35 -7.67 -25.97
N TYR A 75 -37.17 -7.26 -26.45
CA TYR A 75 -36.40 -6.20 -25.85
C TYR A 75 -37.05 -4.84 -26.12
N ASP A 76 -37.74 -4.31 -25.11
CA ASP A 76 -38.35 -2.99 -25.14
C ASP A 76 -37.37 -1.92 -24.64
N VAL A 77 -37.28 -0.81 -25.37
CA VAL A 77 -36.38 0.29 -25.04
C VAL A 77 -37.21 1.51 -24.69
N ASN A 78 -37.04 1.99 -23.46
CA ASN A 78 -37.62 3.25 -23.04
C ASN A 78 -36.91 4.42 -23.77
N LEU A 79 -37.63 5.11 -24.64
CA LEU A 79 -37.09 6.22 -25.45
C LEU A 79 -36.66 7.42 -24.59
N GLU A 80 -37.32 7.65 -23.45
CA GLU A 80 -36.98 8.75 -22.54
C GLU A 80 -35.63 8.51 -21.88
N GLU A 81 -35.42 7.31 -21.34
CA GLU A 81 -34.13 6.90 -20.75
C GLU A 81 -33.00 6.88 -21.79
N LEU A 82 -33.30 6.47 -23.03
CA LEU A 82 -32.33 6.51 -24.12
C LEU A 82 -31.91 7.95 -24.43
N ALA A 83 -32.86 8.87 -24.55
CA ALA A 83 -32.58 10.28 -24.80
C ALA A 83 -31.78 10.91 -23.66
N GLU A 84 -32.12 10.61 -22.41
CA GLU A 84 -31.40 11.07 -21.22
C GLU A 84 -29.95 10.57 -21.20
N LYS A 85 -29.72 9.28 -21.53
CA LYS A 85 -28.37 8.73 -21.64
C LYS A 85 -27.54 9.38 -22.74
N ILE A 86 -28.14 9.58 -23.92
CA ILE A 86 -27.46 10.28 -25.03
C ILE A 86 -27.11 11.71 -24.61
N TRP A 87 -28.03 12.38 -23.90
CA TRP A 87 -27.80 13.73 -23.41
C TRP A 87 -26.61 13.78 -22.45
N TRP A 88 -26.60 12.92 -21.43
CA TRP A 88 -25.50 12.90 -20.47
C TRP A 88 -24.15 12.56 -21.11
N GLU A 89 -24.06 11.53 -21.97
CA GLU A 89 -22.75 11.14 -22.51
C GLU A 89 -22.22 12.03 -23.63
N CYS A 90 -23.09 12.77 -24.30
CA CYS A 90 -22.67 13.64 -25.40
C CYS A 90 -22.51 15.10 -24.99
N PHE A 91 -23.16 15.53 -23.91
CA PHE A 91 -23.25 16.95 -23.56
C PHE A 91 -22.92 17.30 -22.10
N ALA A 92 -22.73 16.33 -21.20
CA ALA A 92 -22.17 16.55 -19.87
C ALA A 92 -20.64 16.42 -19.87
#